data_AF-A0A7J4V3T2-F1
#
_entry.id   AF-A0A7J4V3T2-F1
#
_cell.length_a   1.000
_cell.length_b   1.000
_cell.length_c   1.000
_cell.angle_alpha   90.00
_cell.angle_beta   90.00
_cell.angle_gamma   90.00
#
_symmetry.space_group_name_H-M   'P 1'
#
loop_
_entity.id
_entity.type
_entity.pdbx_description
1 polymer ?
#
loop_
_entity_poly.entity_id
_entity_poly.type
_entity_poly.pdbx_seq_one_letter_code
_entity_poly.pdbx_strand_id
1 'polypeptide(L)'
;MDEFRMGRVALGVTGDDLYDEFRLRDPSNTLKVENTYDWTDTAAKFLRPALCLIGKQGAPLPEGEAKVALTAKYELTGREYLAKSPQFRGRAPKVNLYTGGLERAVATGANDIGIDVVYTGNSLEGNGLGIIDEIRFSDLVVISPLKREESGIGRAVRKEFERIRQRLDNPTDSYTSRLLADPEKAARKFVEEGYEFVQAYWGRGKMVPEMADVIYAAVVLATIRGCTVDDLTKEMLSRQK
;
A
#
# COMPACT_ATOMS: atom_id res chain seq x y z
N MET A 1 1.29 -3.72 -11.86
CA MET A 1 1.99 -3.00 -10.77
C MET A 1 2.49 -1.62 -11.20
N ASP A 2 2.90 -1.42 -12.46
CA ASP A 2 3.48 -0.14 -12.91
C ASP A 2 2.48 1.03 -12.91
N GLU A 3 1.19 0.77 -13.15
CA GLU A 3 0.16 1.81 -13.08
C GLU A 3 -0.06 2.37 -11.67
N PHE A 4 0.11 1.53 -10.63
CA PHE A 4 0.05 1.95 -9.22
C PHE A 4 1.25 2.83 -8.86
N ARG A 5 2.43 2.53 -9.42
CA ARG A 5 3.65 3.36 -9.24
C ARG A 5 3.56 4.70 -9.96
N MET A 6 2.77 4.79 -11.03
CA MET A 6 2.54 6.01 -11.81
C MET A 6 1.48 6.96 -11.21
N GLY A 7 0.89 6.62 -10.06
CA GLY A 7 0.03 7.53 -9.31
C GLY A 7 -1.30 7.88 -10.00
N ARG A 8 -1.81 7.02 -10.89
CA ARG A 8 -3.18 7.11 -11.40
C ARG A 8 -4.15 6.51 -10.36
N VAL A 9 -5.40 6.97 -10.32
CA VAL A 9 -6.44 6.32 -9.51
C VAL A 9 -6.72 4.97 -10.17
N ALA A 10 -6.16 3.91 -9.59
CA ALA A 10 -6.33 2.54 -10.03
C ALA A 10 -6.88 1.71 -8.87
N LEU A 11 -7.89 0.90 -9.17
CA LEU A 11 -8.34 -0.18 -8.29
C LEU A 11 -7.67 -1.46 -8.74
N GLY A 12 -7.12 -2.21 -7.79
CA GLY A 12 -6.61 -3.55 -7.99
C GLY A 12 -7.57 -4.58 -7.44
N VAL A 13 -7.56 -5.77 -8.02
CA VAL A 13 -8.27 -6.94 -7.49
C VAL A 13 -7.24 -8.06 -7.37
N THR A 14 -7.20 -8.71 -6.21
CA THR A 14 -6.29 -9.84 -5.93
C THR A 14 -6.90 -10.76 -4.88
N GLY A 15 -6.35 -11.96 -4.72
CA GLY A 15 -6.60 -12.77 -3.52
C GLY A 15 -5.98 -12.11 -2.28
N ASP A 16 -6.67 -12.20 -1.14
CA ASP A 16 -6.20 -11.68 0.14
C ASP A 16 -4.92 -12.41 0.62
N ASP A 17 -4.76 -13.69 0.27
CA ASP A 17 -3.57 -14.50 0.45
C ASP A 17 -2.33 -13.86 -0.20
N LEU A 18 -2.44 -13.45 -1.46
CA LEU A 18 -1.36 -12.78 -2.18
C LEU A 18 -1.13 -11.35 -1.69
N TYR A 19 -2.18 -10.68 -1.24
CA TYR A 19 -2.07 -9.35 -0.63
C TYR A 19 -1.31 -9.41 0.70
N ASP A 20 -1.61 -10.40 1.56
CA ASP A 20 -0.91 -10.59 2.82
C ASP A 20 0.56 -10.98 2.62
N GLU A 21 0.85 -11.89 1.68
CA GLU A 21 2.23 -12.19 1.28
C GLU A 21 2.97 -10.91 0.83
N PHE A 22 2.32 -10.08 0.02
CA PHE A 22 2.88 -8.81 -0.43
C PHE A 22 3.16 -7.86 0.75
N ARG A 23 2.25 -7.75 1.72
CA ARG A 23 2.45 -6.93 2.92
C ARG A 23 3.58 -7.43 3.81
N LEU A 24 3.75 -8.75 3.92
CA LEU A 24 4.89 -9.33 4.63
C LEU A 24 6.22 -8.98 3.94
N ARG A 25 6.21 -8.94 2.59
CA ARG A 25 7.40 -8.62 1.79
C ARG A 25 7.76 -7.15 1.78
N ASP A 26 6.75 -6.28 1.75
CA ASP A 26 6.91 -4.82 1.81
C ASP A 26 6.02 -4.22 2.91
N PRO A 27 6.47 -4.24 4.18
CA PRO A 27 5.71 -3.66 5.29
C PRO A 27 5.46 -2.15 5.15
N SER A 28 6.23 -1.47 4.29
CA SER A 28 6.13 -0.03 4.04
C SER A 28 5.16 0.33 2.89
N ASN A 29 4.55 -0.68 2.27
CA ASN A 29 3.63 -0.46 1.16
C ASN A 29 2.46 0.46 1.55
N THR A 30 1.96 1.20 0.57
CA THR A 30 0.86 2.14 0.74
C THR A 30 -0.44 1.62 0.13
N LEU A 31 -0.62 0.30 -0.04
CA LEU A 31 -1.88 -0.26 -0.53
C LEU A 31 -2.82 -0.54 0.64
N LYS A 32 -4.08 -0.20 0.48
CA LYS A 32 -5.16 -0.53 1.42
C LYS A 32 -6.21 -1.41 0.78
N VAL A 33 -6.86 -2.21 1.61
CA VAL A 33 -8.08 -2.94 1.25
C VAL A 33 -9.24 -1.96 1.33
N GLU A 34 -9.96 -1.79 0.23
CA GLU A 34 -11.21 -1.03 0.18
C GLU A 34 -12.41 -1.91 0.54
N ASN A 35 -12.39 -3.16 0.09
CA ASN A 35 -13.41 -4.14 0.43
C ASN A 35 -12.87 -5.57 0.27
N THR A 36 -13.50 -6.51 0.98
CA THR A 36 -13.28 -7.96 0.84
C THR A 36 -14.58 -8.60 0.40
N TYR A 37 -14.49 -9.56 -0.52
CA TYR A 37 -15.61 -10.33 -1.03
C TYR A 37 -15.32 -11.81 -0.81
N ASP A 38 -16.24 -12.48 -0.12
CA ASP A 38 -16.16 -13.92 0.09
C ASP A 38 -16.12 -14.64 -1.27
N TRP A 39 -15.14 -15.52 -1.42
CA TRP A 39 -15.13 -16.47 -2.51
C TRP A 39 -16.12 -17.60 -2.18
N THR A 40 -17.07 -17.86 -3.06
CA THR A 40 -17.99 -19.00 -2.95
C THR A 40 -18.15 -19.66 -4.30
N ASP A 41 -17.49 -20.80 -4.51
CA ASP A 41 -17.62 -21.64 -5.69
C ASP A 41 -17.76 -23.11 -5.29
N THR A 42 -18.88 -23.73 -5.66
CA THR A 42 -19.16 -25.16 -5.47
C THR A 42 -18.16 -26.10 -6.15
N ALA A 43 -17.41 -25.62 -7.15
CA ALA A 43 -16.34 -26.40 -7.76
C ALA A 43 -15.07 -26.47 -6.89
N ALA A 44 -14.88 -25.53 -5.95
CA ALA A 44 -13.75 -25.52 -5.04
C ALA A 44 -13.98 -26.50 -3.89
N LYS A 45 -12.91 -27.19 -3.48
CA LYS A 45 -12.94 -28.23 -2.43
C LYS A 45 -13.47 -27.71 -1.09
N PHE A 46 -13.19 -26.45 -0.78
CA PHE A 46 -13.61 -25.77 0.45
C PHE A 46 -14.64 -24.67 0.21
N LEU A 47 -15.33 -24.69 -0.94
CA LEU A 47 -16.12 -23.56 -1.46
C LEU A 47 -15.29 -22.30 -1.77
N ARG A 48 -13.98 -22.32 -1.51
CA ARG A 48 -13.01 -21.27 -1.81
C ARG A 48 -11.59 -21.84 -1.96
N PRO A 49 -10.65 -21.14 -2.60
CA PRO A 49 -9.25 -21.54 -2.62
C PRO A 49 -8.66 -21.56 -1.20
N ALA A 50 -7.76 -22.50 -0.94
CA ALA A 50 -7.04 -22.59 0.32
C ALA A 50 -5.56 -22.85 0.09
N LEU A 51 -4.69 -22.18 0.84
CA LEU A 51 -3.29 -22.60 0.95
C LEU A 51 -3.25 -23.82 1.87
N CYS A 52 -2.67 -24.92 1.42
CA CYS A 52 -2.68 -26.18 2.16
C CYS A 52 -1.27 -26.74 2.32
N LEU A 53 -1.08 -27.48 3.41
CA LEU A 53 -0.01 -28.46 3.53
C LEU A 53 -0.45 -29.75 2.82
N ILE A 54 0.36 -30.24 1.90
CA ILE A 54 0.07 -31.42 1.08
C ILE A 54 1.16 -32.47 1.22
N GLY A 55 0.81 -33.73 1.01
CA GLY A 55 1.77 -34.84 1.01
C GLY A 55 1.19 -36.09 0.38
N LYS A 56 1.95 -37.20 0.41
CA LYS A 56 1.46 -38.48 -0.13
C LYS A 56 0.24 -38.94 0.64
N GLN A 57 -0.81 -39.35 -0.09
CA GLN A 57 -2.07 -39.74 0.53
C GLN A 57 -1.88 -40.89 1.52
N GLY A 58 -2.33 -40.69 2.76
CA GLY A 58 -2.22 -41.69 3.83
C GLY A 58 -0.81 -41.87 4.43
N ALA A 59 0.19 -41.12 3.97
CA ALA A 59 1.53 -41.16 4.56
C ALA A 59 1.59 -40.30 5.85
N PRO A 60 2.28 -40.78 6.90
CA PRO A 60 2.52 -39.96 8.09
C PRO A 60 3.48 -38.80 7.77
N LEU A 61 3.45 -37.76 8.60
CA LEU A 61 4.45 -36.70 8.56
C LEU A 61 5.86 -37.27 8.86
N PRO A 62 6.91 -36.71 8.24
CA PRO A 62 8.28 -37.16 8.49
C PRO A 62 8.69 -36.99 9.96
N GLU A 63 9.32 -38.01 10.54
CA GLU A 63 9.80 -37.97 11.94
C GLU A 63 11.10 -37.14 12.12
N GLY A 64 11.77 -36.75 11.03
CA GLY A 64 13.05 -36.03 11.03
C GLY A 64 12.98 -34.61 10.42
N GLU A 65 14.11 -34.13 9.88
CA GLU A 65 14.15 -32.89 9.09
C GLU A 65 13.35 -33.07 7.79
N ALA A 66 12.13 -32.57 7.75
CA ALA A 66 11.27 -32.65 6.57
C ALA A 66 11.78 -31.72 5.46
N LYS A 67 11.87 -32.24 4.23
CA LYS A 67 12.07 -31.44 3.02
C LYS A 67 10.71 -30.94 2.53
N VAL A 68 10.52 -29.63 2.56
CA VAL A 68 9.27 -28.97 2.19
C VAL A 68 9.44 -28.29 0.84
N ALA A 69 8.63 -28.70 -0.13
CA ALA A 69 8.47 -27.93 -1.37
C ALA A 69 7.52 -26.76 -1.10
N LEU A 70 7.95 -25.52 -1.36
CA LEU A 70 7.15 -24.33 -1.11
C LEU A 70 7.02 -23.49 -2.38
N THR A 71 5.80 -23.15 -2.77
CA THR A 71 5.57 -22.24 -3.90
C THR A 71 6.14 -20.86 -3.57
N ALA A 72 7.00 -20.32 -4.44
CA ALA A 72 7.70 -19.04 -4.24
C ALA A 72 6.75 -17.83 -4.10
N LYS A 73 5.50 -17.95 -4.58
CA LYS A 73 4.45 -16.94 -4.37
C LYS A 73 4.00 -16.85 -2.90
N TYR A 74 4.29 -17.84 -2.07
CA TYR A 74 3.83 -17.94 -0.69
C TYR A 74 5.00 -18.20 0.26
N GLU A 75 6.20 -17.72 -0.08
CA GLU A 75 7.41 -18.01 0.69
C GLU A 75 7.28 -17.55 2.15
N LEU A 76 6.89 -16.30 2.37
CA LEU A 76 6.86 -15.71 3.71
C LEU A 76 5.75 -16.35 4.55
N THR A 77 4.56 -16.46 3.96
CA THR A 77 3.39 -17.09 4.58
C THR A 77 3.67 -18.56 4.93
N GLY A 78 4.26 -19.32 4.01
CA GLY A 78 4.61 -20.73 4.22
C GLY A 78 5.68 -20.90 5.29
N ARG A 79 6.74 -20.07 5.29
CA ARG A 79 7.77 -20.10 6.33
C ARG A 79 7.21 -19.74 7.71
N GLU A 80 6.31 -18.76 7.78
CA GLU A 80 5.65 -18.38 9.02
C GLU A 80 4.79 -19.53 9.57
N TYR A 81 4.02 -20.21 8.72
CA TYR A 81 3.27 -21.41 9.10
C TYR A 81 4.20 -22.50 9.64
N LEU A 82 5.28 -22.84 8.91
CA LEU A 82 6.23 -23.88 9.34
C LEU A 82 6.88 -23.55 10.69
N ALA A 83 7.22 -22.27 10.93
CA ALA A 83 7.84 -21.83 12.17
C ALA A 83 6.88 -21.89 13.38
N LYS A 84 5.59 -21.66 13.16
CA LYS A 84 4.56 -21.63 14.22
C LYS A 84 3.86 -22.98 14.42
N SER A 85 3.87 -23.85 13.42
CA SER A 85 3.12 -25.10 13.46
C SER A 85 3.69 -26.06 14.53
N PRO A 86 2.84 -26.58 15.43
CA PRO A 86 3.26 -27.57 16.43
C PRO A 86 3.89 -28.82 15.81
N GLN A 87 3.53 -29.15 14.56
CA GLN A 87 4.01 -30.32 13.82
C GLN A 87 5.51 -30.27 13.55
N PHE A 88 6.11 -29.07 13.49
CA PHE A 88 7.54 -28.86 13.21
C PHE A 88 8.32 -28.30 14.40
N ARG A 89 7.72 -28.27 15.60
CA ARG A 89 8.35 -27.69 16.79
C ARG A 89 9.63 -28.46 17.15
N GLY A 90 10.75 -27.75 17.21
CA GLY A 90 12.06 -28.34 17.50
C GLY A 90 12.68 -29.12 16.33
N ARG A 91 12.06 -29.10 15.14
CA ARG A 91 12.53 -29.75 13.91
C ARG A 91 12.36 -28.79 12.73
N ALA A 92 13.32 -27.88 12.56
CA ALA A 92 13.25 -26.88 11.49
C ALA A 92 13.25 -27.59 10.12
N PRO A 93 12.20 -27.44 9.29
CA PRO A 93 12.15 -28.10 7.99
C PRO A 93 13.11 -27.45 6.99
N LYS A 94 13.64 -28.24 6.06
CA LYS A 94 14.42 -27.73 4.92
C LYS A 94 13.48 -27.31 3.78
N VAL A 95 13.41 -26.01 3.53
CA VAL A 95 12.51 -25.45 2.50
C VAL A 95 13.22 -25.35 1.15
N ASN A 96 12.60 -25.91 0.12
CA ASN A 96 12.98 -25.78 -1.29
C ASN A 96 11.90 -25.00 -2.04
N LEU A 97 12.27 -23.88 -2.67
CA LEU A 97 11.32 -23.01 -3.37
C LEU A 97 11.04 -23.48 -4.80
N TYR A 98 9.79 -23.38 -5.22
CA TYR A 98 9.32 -23.77 -6.56
C TYR A 98 8.51 -22.65 -7.22
N THR A 99 8.70 -22.45 -8.52
CA THR A 99 7.84 -21.60 -9.36
C THR A 99 6.84 -22.41 -10.18
N GLY A 100 6.95 -23.75 -10.15
CA GLY A 100 6.04 -24.72 -10.75
C GLY A 100 6.52 -26.16 -10.52
N GLY A 101 5.65 -27.14 -10.77
CA GLY A 101 5.97 -28.58 -10.66
C GLY A 101 6.19 -29.07 -9.22
N LEU A 102 5.64 -28.35 -8.24
CA LEU A 102 5.76 -28.66 -6.82
C LEU A 102 5.15 -30.04 -6.51
N GLU A 103 3.98 -30.34 -7.06
CA GLU A 103 3.27 -31.60 -6.85
C GLU A 103 4.11 -32.79 -7.30
N ARG A 104 4.79 -32.68 -8.45
CA ARG A 104 5.70 -33.72 -8.94
C ARG A 104 6.91 -33.92 -8.01
N ALA A 105 7.42 -32.84 -7.42
CA ALA A 105 8.53 -32.93 -6.47
C ALA A 105 8.14 -33.70 -5.20
N VAL A 106 6.90 -33.53 -4.72
CA VAL A 106 6.36 -34.29 -3.58
C VAL A 106 6.03 -35.73 -3.98
N ALA A 107 5.36 -35.93 -5.13
CA ALA A 107 4.97 -37.26 -5.61
C ALA A 107 6.18 -38.19 -5.82
N THR A 108 7.26 -37.66 -6.39
CA THR A 108 8.50 -38.43 -6.61
C THR A 108 9.34 -38.64 -5.34
N GLY A 109 9.00 -37.97 -4.23
CA GLY A 109 9.76 -38.02 -2.97
C GLY A 109 11.04 -37.17 -2.99
N ALA A 110 11.21 -36.27 -3.96
CA ALA A 110 12.28 -35.27 -3.92
C ALA A 110 12.09 -34.30 -2.72
N ASN A 111 10.83 -34.05 -2.36
CA ASN A 111 10.41 -33.43 -1.11
C ASN A 111 9.40 -34.35 -0.42
N ASP A 112 9.34 -34.27 0.90
CA ASP A 112 8.46 -35.12 1.72
C ASP A 112 7.02 -34.58 1.73
N ILE A 113 6.89 -33.25 1.82
CA ILE A 113 5.62 -32.51 1.86
C ILE A 113 5.72 -31.24 1.01
N GLY A 114 4.57 -30.65 0.70
CA GLY A 114 4.46 -29.42 -0.08
C GLY A 114 3.54 -28.40 0.58
N ILE A 115 3.74 -27.12 0.26
CA ILE A 115 2.79 -26.05 0.57
C ILE A 115 2.41 -25.38 -0.75
N ASP A 116 1.14 -25.49 -1.12
CA ASP A 116 0.60 -24.89 -2.34
C ASP A 116 -0.89 -24.59 -2.22
N VAL A 117 -1.40 -23.78 -3.14
CA VAL A 117 -2.82 -23.44 -3.19
C VAL A 117 -3.63 -24.60 -3.78
N VAL A 118 -4.74 -24.93 -3.15
CA VAL A 118 -5.67 -25.97 -3.57
C VAL A 118 -7.00 -25.33 -3.92
N TYR A 119 -7.45 -25.60 -5.15
CA TYR A 119 -8.76 -25.21 -5.63
C TYR A 119 -9.73 -26.38 -5.64
N THR A 120 -9.73 -27.20 -6.70
CA THR A 120 -10.59 -28.41 -6.78
C THR A 120 -9.96 -29.63 -6.11
N GLY A 121 -8.62 -29.68 -6.04
CA GLY A 121 -7.87 -30.85 -5.56
C GLY A 121 -7.55 -31.91 -6.63
N ASN A 122 -8.05 -31.74 -7.87
CA ASN A 122 -7.85 -32.72 -8.95
C ASN A 122 -6.36 -32.97 -9.26
N SER A 123 -5.52 -31.93 -9.20
CA SER A 123 -4.08 -32.05 -9.42
C SER A 123 -3.39 -32.88 -8.33
N LEU A 124 -3.85 -32.80 -7.09
CA LEU A 124 -3.33 -33.58 -5.98
C LEU A 124 -3.68 -35.06 -6.16
N GLU A 125 -4.97 -35.35 -6.38
CA GLU A 125 -5.48 -36.70 -6.53
C GLU A 125 -4.82 -37.42 -7.71
N GLY A 126 -4.66 -36.72 -8.85
CA GLY A 126 -3.96 -37.26 -10.02
C GLY A 126 -2.47 -37.58 -9.79
N ASN A 127 -1.86 -37.03 -8.74
CA ASN A 127 -0.47 -37.29 -8.35
C ASN A 127 -0.34 -38.19 -7.10
N GLY A 128 -1.45 -38.77 -6.61
CA GLY A 128 -1.45 -39.58 -5.37
C GLY A 128 -1.15 -38.75 -4.11
N LEU A 129 -1.45 -37.46 -4.14
CA LEU A 129 -1.27 -36.53 -3.04
C LEU A 129 -2.62 -36.23 -2.36
N GLY A 130 -2.54 -35.86 -1.08
CA GLY A 130 -3.68 -35.42 -0.28
C GLY A 130 -3.34 -34.18 0.53
N ILE A 131 -4.38 -33.57 1.09
CA ILE A 131 -4.27 -32.45 2.03
C ILE A 131 -3.99 -33.01 3.41
N ILE A 132 -2.94 -32.50 4.05
CA ILE A 132 -2.56 -32.82 5.43
C ILE A 132 -3.15 -31.78 6.37
N ASP A 133 -3.05 -30.50 6.02
CA ASP A 133 -3.50 -29.40 6.85
C ASP A 133 -3.96 -28.21 6.00
N GLU A 134 -4.90 -27.44 6.54
CA GLU A 134 -5.42 -26.20 5.95
C GLU A 134 -4.69 -25.03 6.58
N ILE A 135 -3.87 -24.31 5.80
CA ILE A 135 -3.04 -23.23 6.34
C ILE A 135 -3.86 -21.94 6.43
N ARG A 136 -4.55 -21.59 5.34
CA ARG A 136 -5.49 -20.46 5.29
C ARG A 136 -6.43 -20.58 4.11
N PHE A 137 -7.60 -19.98 4.23
CA PHE A 137 -8.47 -19.70 3.09
C PHE A 137 -8.02 -18.42 2.36
N SER A 138 -8.46 -18.30 1.11
CA SER A 138 -8.28 -17.10 0.28
C SER A 138 -9.64 -16.59 -0.20
N ASP A 139 -9.86 -15.29 -0.04
CA ASP A 139 -11.00 -14.52 -0.51
C ASP A 139 -10.52 -13.38 -1.43
N LEU A 140 -11.44 -12.68 -2.09
CA LEU A 140 -11.09 -11.62 -3.04
C LEU A 140 -11.02 -10.26 -2.32
N VAL A 141 -9.94 -9.51 -2.52
CA VAL A 141 -9.81 -8.12 -2.03
C VAL A 141 -9.74 -7.12 -3.17
N VAL A 142 -10.46 -6.02 -3.01
CA VAL A 142 -10.28 -4.81 -3.81
C VAL A 142 -9.31 -3.91 -3.07
N ILE A 143 -8.21 -3.56 -3.74
CA ILE A 143 -7.15 -2.74 -3.18
C ILE A 143 -7.03 -1.42 -3.92
N SER A 144 -6.62 -0.39 -3.19
CA SER A 144 -6.28 0.90 -3.76
C SER A 144 -5.02 1.46 -3.09
N PRO A 145 -4.35 2.44 -3.69
CA PRO A 145 -3.41 3.26 -2.94
C PRO A 145 -4.15 3.93 -1.78
N LEU A 146 -3.64 3.75 -0.57
CA LEU A 146 -3.97 4.51 0.63
C LEU A 146 -3.68 5.97 0.30
N LYS A 147 -4.73 6.66 -0.22
CA LYS A 147 -4.78 8.03 -0.74
C LYS A 147 -3.40 8.66 -0.91
N ARG A 148 -2.95 8.88 -2.16
CA ARG A 148 -1.80 9.74 -2.51
C ARG A 148 -1.53 10.69 -1.34
N GLU A 149 -0.42 10.52 -0.62
CA GLU A 149 0.23 11.74 -0.15
C GLU A 149 0.30 12.60 -1.41
N GLU A 150 -0.30 13.79 -1.38
CA GLU A 150 -0.20 14.78 -2.44
C GLU A 150 1.31 15.08 -2.62
N SER A 151 2.10 14.23 -3.27
CA SER A 151 3.49 14.50 -3.53
C SER A 151 3.52 15.63 -4.55
N GLY A 152 3.99 16.81 -4.15
CA GLY A 152 4.03 17.99 -5.00
C GLY A 152 3.50 19.24 -4.31
N ILE A 153 3.31 20.30 -5.11
CA ILE A 153 2.95 21.64 -4.63
C ILE A 153 1.61 21.66 -3.85
N GLY A 154 0.65 20.78 -4.18
CA GLY A 154 -0.65 20.70 -3.48
C GLY A 154 -0.52 20.44 -1.98
N ARG A 155 0.31 19.46 -1.56
CA ARG A 155 0.58 19.20 -0.14
C ARG A 155 1.32 20.34 0.54
N ALA A 156 2.28 20.94 -0.15
CA ALA A 156 3.03 22.06 0.39
C ALA A 156 2.08 23.22 0.71
N VAL A 157 1.19 23.57 -0.23
CA VAL A 157 0.17 24.61 -0.05
C VAL A 157 -0.83 24.23 1.04
N ARG A 158 -1.30 22.97 1.09
CA ARG A 158 -2.19 22.48 2.16
C ARG A 158 -1.55 22.62 3.55
N LYS A 159 -0.31 22.18 3.71
CA LYS A 159 0.46 22.32 4.96
C LYS A 159 0.65 23.79 5.34
N GLU A 160 0.87 24.67 4.37
CA GLU A 160 0.96 26.11 4.62
C GLU A 160 -0.37 26.70 5.10
N PHE A 161 -1.50 26.34 4.49
CA PHE A 161 -2.84 26.72 4.98
C PHE A 161 -3.06 26.26 6.43
N GLU A 162 -2.76 25.00 6.74
CA GLU A 162 -2.89 24.45 8.09
C GLU A 162 -2.00 25.17 9.10
N ARG A 163 -0.73 25.38 8.77
CA ARG A 163 0.25 26.08 9.61
C ARG A 163 -0.17 27.52 9.86
N ILE A 164 -0.59 28.25 8.83
CA ILE A 164 -1.01 29.66 8.93
C ILE A 164 -2.31 29.76 9.74
N ARG A 165 -3.28 28.86 9.52
CA ARG A 165 -4.52 28.81 10.31
C ARG A 165 -4.24 28.50 11.78
N GLN A 166 -3.34 27.58 12.06
CA GLN A 166 -2.90 27.31 13.44
C GLN A 166 -2.31 28.56 14.11
N ARG A 167 -1.55 29.39 13.36
CA ARG A 167 -1.01 30.67 13.87
C ARG A 167 -2.08 31.74 14.05
N LEU A 168 -3.16 31.71 13.27
CA LEU A 168 -4.31 32.59 13.46
C LEU A 168 -5.04 32.23 14.76
N ASP A 169 -5.30 30.94 14.96
CA ASP A 169 -6.01 30.43 16.14
C ASP A 169 -5.14 30.51 17.40
N ASN A 170 -3.82 30.36 17.26
CA ASN A 170 -2.84 30.39 18.35
C ASN A 170 -1.67 31.34 18.00
N PRO A 171 -1.84 32.65 18.18
CA PRO A 171 -0.82 33.64 17.87
C PRO A 171 0.47 33.46 18.66
N THR A 172 1.60 33.79 18.03
CA THR A 172 2.95 33.69 18.61
C THR A 172 3.77 34.92 18.20
N ASP A 173 5.02 35.06 18.64
CA ASP A 173 5.91 36.14 18.17
C ASP A 173 6.56 35.85 16.78
N SER A 174 5.91 35.05 15.95
CA SER A 174 6.39 34.76 14.60
C SER A 174 5.97 35.84 13.60
N TYR A 175 6.75 35.99 12.52
CA TYR A 175 6.44 36.93 11.44
C TYR A 175 5.04 36.70 10.85
N THR A 176 4.66 35.44 10.64
CA THR A 176 3.31 35.07 10.17
C THR A 176 2.21 35.55 11.11
N SER A 177 2.39 35.46 12.43
CA SER A 177 1.39 35.94 13.39
C SER A 177 1.24 37.46 13.33
N ARG A 178 2.34 38.19 13.12
CA ARG A 178 2.31 39.65 12.92
C ARG A 178 1.61 40.05 11.62
N LEU A 179 1.73 39.27 10.55
CA LEU A 179 0.98 39.51 9.31
C LEU A 179 -0.51 39.23 9.50
N LEU A 180 -0.86 38.14 10.19
CA LEU A 180 -2.26 37.77 10.45
C LEU A 180 -3.00 38.81 11.31
N ALA A 181 -2.28 39.48 12.21
CA ALA A 181 -2.82 40.55 13.04
C ALA A 181 -2.98 41.91 12.32
N ASP A 182 -2.36 42.08 11.14
CA ASP A 182 -2.36 43.34 10.39
C ASP A 182 -2.68 43.08 8.90
N PRO A 183 -3.97 43.08 8.53
CA PRO A 183 -4.40 42.82 7.16
C PRO A 183 -3.82 43.79 6.13
N GLU A 184 -3.57 45.05 6.49
CA GLU A 184 -2.98 46.03 5.57
C GLU A 184 -1.51 45.70 5.30
N LYS A 185 -0.77 45.29 6.32
CA LYS A 185 0.60 44.81 6.16
C LYS A 185 0.66 43.50 5.37
N ALA A 186 -0.26 42.57 5.60
CA ALA A 186 -0.37 41.35 4.80
C ALA A 186 -0.66 41.66 3.32
N ALA A 187 -1.55 42.61 3.03
CA ALA A 187 -1.85 43.03 1.67
C ALA A 187 -0.65 43.68 0.98
N ARG A 188 0.07 44.56 1.69
CA ARG A 188 1.32 45.15 1.19
C ARG A 188 2.37 44.08 0.90
N LYS A 189 2.49 43.07 1.76
CA LYS A 189 3.42 41.95 1.56
C LYS A 189 3.11 41.20 0.27
N PHE A 190 1.84 40.87 0.00
CA PHE A 190 1.46 40.22 -1.25
C PHE A 190 1.83 41.05 -2.51
N VAL A 191 1.66 42.37 -2.45
CA VAL A 191 2.05 43.25 -3.57
C VAL A 191 3.58 43.27 -3.77
N GLU A 192 4.35 43.32 -2.67
CA GLU A 192 5.81 43.24 -2.68
C GLU A 192 6.28 41.94 -3.38
N GLU A 193 5.79 40.78 -2.92
CA GLU A 193 6.15 39.49 -3.50
C GLU A 193 5.73 39.36 -4.97
N GLY A 194 4.54 39.88 -5.32
CA GLY A 194 4.07 39.89 -6.69
C GLY A 194 4.97 40.71 -7.61
N TYR A 195 5.51 41.83 -7.12
CA TYR A 195 6.47 42.64 -7.84
C TYR A 195 7.82 41.93 -8.00
N GLU A 196 8.34 41.31 -6.94
CA GLU A 196 9.61 40.55 -6.99
C GLU A 196 9.52 39.36 -7.94
N PHE A 197 8.41 38.64 -7.94
CA PHE A 197 8.11 37.59 -8.92
C PHE A 197 8.14 38.10 -10.36
N VAL A 198 7.52 39.26 -10.62
CA VAL A 198 7.56 39.89 -11.95
C VAL A 198 8.98 40.36 -12.32
N GLN A 199 9.78 40.86 -11.37
CA GLN A 199 11.19 41.18 -11.62
C GLN A 199 12.02 39.93 -11.95
N ALA A 200 11.77 38.81 -11.27
CA ALA A 200 12.42 37.54 -11.56
C ALA A 200 12.10 37.04 -12.98
N TYR A 201 10.88 37.27 -13.48
CA TYR A 201 10.53 36.99 -14.89
C TYR A 201 11.42 37.76 -15.88
N TRP A 202 11.78 39.02 -15.56
CA TRP A 202 12.71 39.81 -16.36
C TRP A 202 14.20 39.55 -16.06
N GLY A 203 14.52 38.44 -15.38
CA GLY A 203 15.89 38.02 -15.11
C GLY A 203 16.56 38.76 -13.94
N ARG A 204 15.80 39.48 -13.11
CA ARG A 204 16.30 40.22 -11.94
C ARG A 204 15.96 39.53 -10.62
N GLY A 205 16.05 38.20 -10.58
CA GLY A 205 15.69 37.39 -9.41
C GLY A 205 15.64 35.90 -9.74
N LYS A 206 15.24 35.07 -8.78
CA LYS A 206 15.09 33.63 -8.98
C LYS A 206 13.61 33.26 -9.00
N MET A 207 13.12 32.79 -10.16
CA MET A 207 11.69 32.53 -10.39
C MET A 207 11.02 31.64 -9.32
N VAL A 208 11.69 30.58 -8.87
CA VAL A 208 11.10 29.58 -7.98
C VAL A 208 10.93 30.10 -6.55
N PRO A 209 11.96 30.70 -5.89
CA PRO A 209 11.79 31.40 -4.61
C PRO A 209 10.69 32.45 -4.64
N GLU A 210 10.70 33.39 -5.60
CA GLU A 210 9.69 34.46 -5.63
C GLU A 210 8.27 33.91 -5.80
N MET A 211 8.10 32.84 -6.60
CA MET A 211 6.79 32.18 -6.73
C MET A 211 6.33 31.58 -5.40
N ALA A 212 7.23 30.99 -4.63
CA ALA A 212 6.91 30.42 -3.33
C ALA A 212 6.46 31.50 -2.34
N ASP A 213 7.10 32.67 -2.36
CA ASP A 213 6.74 33.79 -1.49
C ASP A 213 5.40 34.43 -1.89
N VAL A 214 5.11 34.54 -3.19
CA VAL A 214 3.76 34.93 -3.68
C VAL A 214 2.69 33.96 -3.19
N ILE A 215 2.93 32.65 -3.30
CA ILE A 215 2.00 31.62 -2.81
C ILE A 215 1.80 31.79 -1.30
N TYR A 216 2.88 31.94 -0.52
CA TYR A 216 2.80 32.16 0.92
C TYR A 216 1.94 33.39 1.28
N ALA A 217 2.22 34.54 0.66
CA ALA A 217 1.49 35.78 0.94
C ALA A 217 0.01 35.68 0.53
N ALA A 218 -0.29 34.99 -0.58
CA ALA A 218 -1.66 34.72 -0.99
C ALA A 218 -2.42 33.84 0.02
N VAL A 219 -1.78 32.79 0.53
CA VAL A 219 -2.37 31.90 1.56
C VAL A 219 -2.63 32.67 2.86
N VAL A 220 -1.75 33.57 3.28
CA VAL A 220 -1.98 34.44 4.45
C VAL A 220 -3.24 35.29 4.26
N LEU A 221 -3.38 35.98 3.13
CA LEU A 221 -4.56 36.81 2.83
C LEU A 221 -5.85 35.98 2.76
N ALA A 222 -5.79 34.83 2.10
CA ALA A 222 -6.91 33.89 2.03
C ALA A 222 -7.34 33.45 3.43
N THR A 223 -6.39 33.13 4.31
CA THR A 223 -6.67 32.71 5.69
C THR A 223 -7.30 33.83 6.52
N ILE A 224 -6.84 35.08 6.39
CA ILE A 224 -7.46 36.25 7.05
C ILE A 224 -8.94 36.40 6.65
N ARG A 225 -9.29 36.04 5.42
CA ARG A 225 -10.66 36.07 4.90
C ARG A 225 -11.46 34.79 5.16
N GLY A 226 -10.89 33.83 5.88
CA GLY A 226 -11.55 32.57 6.23
C GLY A 226 -11.61 31.54 5.10
N CYS A 227 -10.89 31.75 3.99
CA CYS A 227 -10.82 30.79 2.90
C CYS A 227 -10.00 29.55 3.29
N THR A 228 -10.39 28.39 2.76
CA THR A 228 -9.69 27.12 2.98
C THR A 228 -9.02 26.62 1.70
N VAL A 229 -8.07 25.69 1.86
CA VAL A 229 -7.45 24.98 0.73
C VAL A 229 -8.49 24.20 -0.09
N ASP A 230 -9.56 23.72 0.54
CA ASP A 230 -10.63 22.98 -0.13
C ASP A 230 -11.49 23.91 -0.99
N ASP A 231 -11.74 25.15 -0.54
CA ASP A 231 -12.40 26.19 -1.34
C ASP A 231 -11.60 26.50 -2.61
N LEU A 232 -10.28 26.68 -2.47
CA LEU A 232 -9.38 26.92 -3.60
C LEU A 232 -9.36 25.72 -4.56
N THR A 233 -9.28 24.51 -4.01
CA THR A 233 -9.25 23.28 -4.81
C THR A 233 -10.54 23.14 -5.63
N LYS A 234 -11.70 23.35 -5.00
CA LYS A 234 -13.01 23.32 -5.67
C LYS A 234 -13.09 24.32 -6.81
N GLU A 235 -12.66 25.56 -6.55
CA GLU A 235 -12.66 26.62 -7.56
C GLU A 235 -11.73 26.28 -8.73
N MET A 236 -10.50 25.84 -8.47
CA MET A 236 -9.54 25.48 -9.51
C MET A 236 -10.03 24.32 -10.39
N LEU A 237 -10.61 23.28 -9.78
CA LEU A 237 -11.17 22.15 -10.52
C LEU A 237 -12.37 22.56 -11.39
N SER A 238 -13.22 23.49 -10.91
CA SER A 238 -14.35 23.99 -11.68
C SER A 238 -13.96 24.71 -12.98
N ARG A 239 -12.72 25.22 -13.04
CA ARG A 239 -12.16 25.93 -14.21
C ARG A 239 -11.52 25.00 -15.24
N GLN A 240 -11.25 23.75 -14.88
CA GLN A 240 -10.75 22.72 -15.79
C GLN A 240 -11.94 22.11 -16.54
N LYS A 241 -12.35 22.77 -17.63
CA LYS A 241 -13.29 22.22 -18.61
C LYS A 241 -12.58 21.29 -19.59
#